data_AF-A0A7S3UGT0-F1
#
_entry.id   AF-A0A7S3UGT0-F1
#
_cell.length_a   1.000
_cell.length_b   1.000
_cell.length_c   1.000
_cell.angle_alpha   90.00
_cell.angle_beta   90.00
_cell.angle_gamma   90.00
#
_symmetry.space_group_name_H-M   'P 1'
#
loop_
_entity.id
_entity.type
_entity.pdbx_description
1 polymer ?
#
loop_
_entity_poly.entity_id
_entity_poly.type
_entity_poly.pdbx_seq_one_letter_code
_entity_poly.pdbx_strand_id
1 'polypeptide(L)'
;KKIEGRMGGKEEFQRKKDEFTSRMDELQEKIGALMAQKDTIFNEIKTTQNKGKDMKSELNNMKKSLGFNSVQEIDDAIADIEYKMWTETLTLKKEKEYIAQISQLRKRKPEFTVYANKEAEVQSFDTSGVG
;
A
#
# COMPACT_ATOMS: atom_id res chain seq x y z
N LYS A 1 -68.08 40.44 1.29
CA LYS A 1 -66.61 40.62 1.25
C LYS A 1 -65.94 39.97 2.48
N LYS A 2 -65.77 38.64 2.49
CA LYS A 2 -65.01 37.94 3.57
C LYS A 2 -64.19 36.73 3.05
N ILE A 3 -64.22 36.51 1.73
CA ILE A 3 -63.62 35.34 1.07
C ILE A 3 -62.22 35.68 0.53
N GLU A 4 -61.98 36.93 0.11
CA GLU A 4 -60.70 37.36 -0.48
C GLU A 4 -59.51 37.30 0.51
N GLY A 5 -59.69 37.69 1.78
CA GLY A 5 -58.62 37.61 2.80
C GLY A 5 -58.26 36.18 3.23
N ARG A 6 -59.21 35.23 3.12
CA ARG A 6 -58.97 33.81 3.41
C ARG A 6 -58.24 33.10 2.26
N MET A 7 -58.41 33.60 1.03
CA MET A 7 -57.78 33.07 -0.17
C MET A 7 -56.28 33.45 -0.23
N GLY A 8 -55.95 34.72 0.06
CA GLY A 8 -54.55 35.19 0.09
C GLY A 8 -53.68 34.52 1.16
N GLY A 9 -54.22 34.26 2.35
CA GLY A 9 -53.48 33.54 3.40
C GLY A 9 -53.27 32.05 3.09
N LYS A 10 -54.19 31.43 2.35
CA LYS A 10 -54.03 30.04 1.88
C LYS A 10 -52.96 29.94 0.79
N GLU A 11 -52.94 30.90 -0.13
CA GLU A 11 -51.94 30.99 -1.20
C GLU A 11 -50.54 31.28 -0.65
N GLU A 12 -50.41 32.19 0.30
CA GLU A 12 -49.13 32.47 0.98
C GLU A 12 -48.62 31.27 1.78
N PHE A 13 -49.52 30.57 2.49
CA PHE A 13 -49.17 29.34 3.20
C PHE A 13 -48.69 28.23 2.25
N GLN A 14 -49.39 28.03 1.13
CA GLN A 14 -49.01 27.03 0.13
C GLN A 14 -47.65 27.39 -0.49
N ARG A 15 -47.42 28.65 -0.83
CA ARG A 15 -46.13 29.12 -1.35
C ARG A 15 -44.98 28.88 -0.38
N LYS A 16 -45.14 29.21 0.91
CA LYS A 16 -44.12 28.93 1.94
C LYS A 16 -43.89 27.44 2.12
N LYS A 17 -44.94 26.63 2.09
CA LYS A 17 -44.84 25.16 2.16
C LYS A 17 -44.04 24.60 0.98
N ASP A 18 -44.34 25.05 -0.24
CA ASP A 18 -43.65 24.63 -1.45
C ASP A 18 -42.17 25.04 -1.41
N GLU A 19 -41.88 26.25 -0.93
CA GLU A 19 -40.51 26.72 -0.72
C GLU A 19 -39.75 25.88 0.32
N PHE A 20 -40.36 25.57 1.46
CA PHE A 20 -39.73 24.69 2.47
C PHE A 20 -39.50 23.28 1.95
N THR A 21 -40.44 22.76 1.15
CA THR A 21 -40.30 21.44 0.53
C THR A 21 -39.13 21.44 -0.46
N SER A 22 -39.07 22.43 -1.35
CA SER A 22 -37.95 22.59 -2.30
C SER A 22 -36.60 22.69 -1.60
N ARG A 23 -36.52 23.47 -0.52
CA ARG A 23 -35.28 23.58 0.28
C ARG A 23 -34.92 22.27 0.98
N MET A 24 -35.92 21.50 1.43
CA MET A 24 -35.69 20.20 2.07
C MET A 24 -35.16 19.18 1.05
N ASP A 25 -35.73 19.15 -0.14
CA ASP A 25 -35.29 18.28 -1.25
C ASP A 25 -33.85 18.62 -1.65
N GLU A 26 -33.53 19.91 -1.84
CA GLU A 26 -32.15 20.37 -2.13
C GLU A 26 -31.13 19.97 -1.04
N LEU A 27 -31.52 20.08 0.23
CA LEU A 27 -30.64 19.69 1.33
C LEU A 27 -30.46 18.17 1.40
N GLN A 28 -31.50 17.39 1.12
CA GLN A 28 -31.41 15.93 1.03
C GLN A 28 -30.49 15.49 -0.09
N GLU A 29 -30.56 16.12 -1.28
CA GLU A 29 -29.64 15.84 -2.38
C GLU A 29 -28.19 16.15 -2.01
N LYS A 30 -27.94 17.31 -1.37
CA LYS A 30 -26.59 17.68 -0.89
C LYS A 30 -26.07 16.71 0.15
N ILE A 31 -26.90 16.27 1.09
CA ILE A 31 -26.54 15.25 2.08
C ILE A 31 -26.18 13.95 1.39
N GLY A 32 -27.01 13.49 0.44
CA GLY A 32 -26.73 12.28 -0.33
C GLY A 32 -25.40 12.35 -1.07
N ALA A 33 -25.12 13.46 -1.75
CA ALA A 33 -23.86 13.68 -2.45
C ALA A 33 -22.65 13.69 -1.51
N LEU A 34 -22.74 14.37 -0.36
CA LEU A 34 -21.66 14.42 0.63
C LEU A 34 -21.42 13.05 1.29
N MET A 35 -22.47 12.29 1.57
CA MET A 35 -22.33 10.93 2.09
C MET A 35 -21.65 10.01 1.08
N ALA A 36 -22.03 10.09 -0.20
CA ALA A 36 -21.38 9.32 -1.26
C ALA A 36 -19.89 9.67 -1.38
N GLN A 37 -19.54 10.96 -1.38
CA GLN A 37 -18.14 11.39 -1.41
C GLN A 37 -17.34 10.91 -0.20
N LYS A 38 -17.93 11.01 1.00
CA LYS A 38 -17.32 10.51 2.23
C LYS A 38 -17.04 9.01 2.12
N ASP A 39 -18.00 8.23 1.65
CA ASP A 39 -17.85 6.77 1.54
C ASP A 39 -16.78 6.39 0.51
N THR A 40 -16.70 7.10 -0.62
CA THR A 40 -15.61 6.94 -1.59
C THR A 40 -14.24 7.19 -0.95
N ILE A 41 -14.05 8.35 -0.32
CA ILE A 41 -12.77 8.72 0.31
C ILE A 41 -12.41 7.73 1.41
N PHE A 42 -13.38 7.32 2.23
CA PHE A 42 -13.14 6.38 3.31
C PHE A 42 -12.71 5.00 2.79
N ASN A 43 -13.33 4.52 1.71
CA ASN A 43 -12.96 3.26 1.07
C ASN A 43 -11.57 3.34 0.42
N GLU A 44 -11.21 4.47 -0.19
CA GLU A 44 -9.88 4.72 -0.75
C GLU A 44 -8.80 4.72 0.34
N ILE A 45 -9.04 5.42 1.46
CA ILE A 45 -8.14 5.44 2.62
C ILE A 45 -7.95 4.02 3.15
N LYS A 46 -9.05 3.28 3.36
CA LYS A 46 -9.00 1.91 3.89
C LYS A 46 -8.23 0.97 2.96
N THR A 47 -8.48 1.06 1.65
CA THR A 47 -7.76 0.29 0.64
C THR A 47 -6.27 0.61 0.66
N THR A 48 -5.92 1.88 0.75
CA THR A 48 -4.53 2.34 0.77
C THR A 48 -3.80 1.88 2.03
N GLN A 49 -4.43 2.01 3.21
CA GLN A 49 -3.86 1.52 4.46
C GLN A 49 -3.64 0.00 4.46
N ASN A 50 -4.59 -0.77 3.91
CA ASN A 50 -4.43 -2.22 3.77
C ASN A 50 -3.27 -2.55 2.83
N LYS A 51 -3.15 -1.86 1.69
CA LYS A 51 -2.02 -2.01 0.77
C LYS A 51 -0.68 -1.74 1.48
N GLY A 52 -0.58 -0.69 2.28
CA GLY A 52 0.62 -0.39 3.06
C GLY A 52 1.00 -1.51 4.03
N LYS A 53 0.01 -2.07 4.75
CA LYS A 53 0.24 -3.22 5.65
C LYS A 53 0.70 -4.45 4.90
N ASP A 54 0.09 -4.75 3.75
CA ASP A 54 0.45 -5.90 2.92
C ASP A 54 1.87 -5.76 2.38
N MET A 55 2.23 -4.58 1.86
CA MET A 55 3.58 -4.31 1.36
C MET A 55 4.64 -4.45 2.47
N LYS A 56 4.38 -3.93 3.68
CA LYS A 56 5.27 -4.09 4.85
C LYS A 56 5.41 -5.56 5.26
N SER A 57 4.32 -6.32 5.24
CA SER A 57 4.31 -7.74 5.57
C SER A 57 5.12 -8.55 4.56
N GLU A 58 4.91 -8.32 3.26
CA GLU A 58 5.69 -8.94 2.19
C GLU A 58 7.18 -8.64 2.33
N LEU A 59 7.54 -7.37 2.54
CA LEU A 59 8.93 -6.95 2.69
C LEU A 59 9.61 -7.65 3.88
N ASN A 60 8.92 -7.76 5.03
CA ASN A 60 9.44 -8.45 6.19
C ASN A 60 9.61 -9.96 5.94
N ASN A 61 8.71 -10.59 5.18
CA ASN A 61 8.84 -11.99 4.80
C ASN A 61 10.03 -12.21 3.87
N MET A 62 10.23 -11.32 2.88
CA MET A 62 11.39 -11.36 1.99
C MET A 62 12.71 -11.15 2.76
N LYS A 63 12.74 -10.21 3.70
CA LYS A 63 13.90 -9.98 4.56
C LYS A 63 14.28 -11.25 5.34
N LYS A 64 13.30 -11.95 5.89
CA LYS A 64 13.51 -13.21 6.62
C LYS A 64 14.01 -14.34 5.72
N SER A 65 13.55 -14.41 4.46
CA SER A 65 13.95 -15.48 3.54
C SER A 65 15.36 -15.29 2.95
N LEU A 66 15.81 -14.04 2.80
CA LEU A 66 17.11 -13.74 2.19
C LEU A 66 18.30 -14.21 3.05
N GLY A 67 18.19 -14.10 4.37
CA GLY A 67 19.24 -14.54 5.31
C GLY A 67 20.55 -13.76 5.25
N PHE A 68 20.65 -12.74 4.39
CA PHE A 68 21.77 -11.82 4.24
C PHE A 68 21.25 -10.37 4.28
N ASN A 69 22.05 -9.46 4.80
CA ASN A 69 21.70 -8.06 4.97
C ASN A 69 22.12 -7.18 3.79
N SER A 70 23.05 -7.64 2.94
CA SER A 70 23.51 -6.88 1.77
C SER A 70 24.03 -7.77 0.62
N VAL A 71 24.08 -7.21 -0.59
CA VAL A 71 24.79 -7.83 -1.72
C VAL A 71 26.28 -8.01 -1.40
N GLN A 72 26.85 -7.05 -0.67
CA GLN A 72 28.26 -7.07 -0.23
C GLN A 72 28.54 -8.32 0.62
N GLU A 73 27.68 -8.64 1.58
CA GLU A 73 27.83 -9.86 2.41
C GLU A 73 27.81 -11.14 1.57
N ILE A 74 27.02 -11.18 0.49
CA ILE A 74 27.01 -12.33 -0.43
C ILE A 74 28.33 -12.42 -1.19
N ASP A 75 28.87 -11.28 -1.63
CA ASP A 75 30.16 -11.21 -2.33
C ASP A 75 31.33 -11.59 -1.44
N ASP A 76 31.36 -11.09 -0.21
CA ASP A 76 32.39 -11.43 0.77
C ASP A 76 32.35 -12.94 1.08
N ALA A 77 31.15 -13.52 1.24
CA ALA A 77 30.99 -14.96 1.44
C ALA A 77 31.45 -15.80 0.23
N ILE A 78 31.23 -15.31 -1.01
CA ILE A 78 31.74 -15.97 -2.22
C ILE A 78 33.28 -15.89 -2.24
N ALA A 79 33.85 -14.71 -1.97
CA ALA A 79 35.29 -14.49 -1.96
C ALA A 79 36.00 -15.36 -0.92
N ASP A 80 35.42 -15.53 0.27
CA ASP A 80 35.93 -16.42 1.32
C ASP A 80 35.97 -17.89 0.87
N ILE A 81 34.94 -18.36 0.16
CA ILE A 81 34.90 -19.72 -0.37
C ILE A 81 35.93 -19.88 -1.50
N GLU A 82 36.02 -18.91 -2.41
CA GLU A 82 36.99 -18.93 -3.51
C GLU A 82 38.44 -18.91 -2.98
N TYR A 83 38.71 -18.12 -1.94
CA TYR A 83 40.01 -18.08 -1.28
C TYR A 83 40.38 -19.44 -0.66
N LYS A 84 39.44 -20.10 0.05
CA LYS A 84 39.65 -21.45 0.59
C LYS A 84 39.91 -22.47 -0.53
N MET A 85 39.19 -22.38 -1.63
CA MET A 85 39.41 -23.24 -2.80
C MET A 85 40.79 -23.05 -3.43
N TRP A 86 41.35 -21.83 -3.41
CA TRP A 86 42.66 -21.55 -3.98
C TRP A 86 43.83 -21.89 -3.04
N THR A 87 43.63 -21.82 -1.74
CA THR A 87 44.72 -21.92 -0.75
C THR A 87 44.78 -23.25 -0.01
N GLU A 88 43.67 -24.00 0.06
CA GLU A 88 43.60 -25.26 0.78
C GLU A 88 43.69 -26.47 -0.16
N THR A 89 44.26 -27.58 0.34
CA THR A 89 44.14 -28.87 -0.34
C THR A 89 42.78 -29.50 0.00
N LEU A 90 41.85 -29.43 -0.95
CA LEU A 90 40.50 -29.94 -0.80
C LEU A 90 40.34 -31.32 -1.44
N THR A 91 39.41 -32.12 -0.91
CA THR A 91 38.96 -33.31 -1.63
C THR A 91 37.99 -32.91 -2.74
N LEU A 92 37.90 -33.73 -3.79
CA LEU A 92 36.95 -33.50 -4.88
C LEU A 92 35.49 -33.34 -4.40
N LYS A 93 35.13 -34.00 -3.29
CA LYS A 93 33.81 -33.85 -2.66
C LYS A 93 33.61 -32.42 -2.12
N LYS A 94 34.58 -31.90 -1.38
CA LYS A 94 34.53 -30.52 -0.83
C LYS A 94 34.54 -29.46 -1.93
N GLU A 95 35.35 -29.63 -2.97
CA GLU A 95 35.34 -28.71 -4.12
C GLU A 95 33.95 -28.63 -4.78
N LYS A 96 33.29 -29.77 -4.98
CA LYS A 96 31.91 -29.80 -5.51
C LYS A 96 30.92 -29.11 -4.58
N GLU A 97 31.04 -29.31 -3.27
CA GLU A 97 30.21 -28.64 -2.27
C GLU A 97 30.38 -27.12 -2.31
N TYR A 98 31.62 -26.63 -2.39
CA TYR A 98 31.91 -25.19 -2.49
C TYR A 98 31.42 -24.58 -3.81
N ILE A 99 31.58 -25.26 -4.94
CA ILE A 99 31.02 -24.82 -6.23
C ILE A 99 29.49 -24.73 -6.15
N ALA A 100 28.84 -25.70 -5.51
CA ALA A 100 27.40 -25.68 -5.30
C ALA A 100 26.95 -24.51 -4.41
N GLN A 101 27.70 -24.23 -3.33
CA GLN A 101 27.44 -23.09 -2.44
C GLN A 101 27.59 -21.76 -3.18
N ILE A 102 28.68 -21.55 -3.93
CA ILE A 102 28.88 -20.35 -4.75
C ILE A 102 27.73 -20.18 -5.75
N SER A 103 27.30 -21.26 -6.41
CA SER A 103 26.16 -21.22 -7.33
C SER A 103 24.86 -20.79 -6.65
N GLN A 104 24.59 -21.30 -5.45
CA GLN A 104 23.42 -20.90 -4.66
C GLN A 104 23.50 -19.43 -4.22
N LEU A 105 24.66 -18.97 -3.74
CA LEU A 105 24.89 -17.59 -3.34
C LEU A 105 24.70 -16.61 -4.51
N ARG A 106 25.25 -16.93 -5.69
CA ARG A 106 25.07 -16.13 -6.91
C ARG A 106 23.60 -16.04 -7.35
N LYS A 107 22.81 -17.11 -7.14
CA LYS A 107 21.36 -17.11 -7.42
C LYS A 107 20.56 -16.22 -6.46
N ARG A 108 21.04 -16.01 -5.24
CA ARG A 108 20.36 -15.14 -4.25
C ARG A 108 20.60 -13.65 -4.46
N LYS A 109 21.68 -13.25 -5.15
CA LYS A 109 21.93 -11.84 -5.49
C LYS A 109 20.73 -11.11 -6.12
N PRO A 110 20.10 -11.61 -7.20
CA PRO A 110 18.96 -10.91 -7.80
C PRO A 110 17.79 -10.76 -6.84
N GLU A 111 17.57 -11.69 -5.92
CA GLU A 111 16.51 -11.59 -4.90
C GLU A 111 16.74 -10.40 -3.97
N PHE A 112 18.02 -10.10 -3.64
CA PHE A 112 18.36 -8.93 -2.85
C PHE A 112 18.10 -7.62 -3.60
N THR A 113 18.40 -7.56 -4.90
CA THR A 113 18.06 -6.38 -5.73
C THR A 113 16.55 -6.14 -5.76
N VAL A 114 15.74 -7.20 -5.87
CA VAL A 114 14.28 -7.10 -5.81
C VAL A 114 13.81 -6.62 -4.43
N TYR A 115 14.43 -7.12 -3.35
CA TYR A 115 14.15 -6.65 -1.99
C TYR A 115 14.47 -5.16 -1.83
N ALA A 116 15.64 -4.70 -2.27
CA ALA A 116 16.05 -3.30 -2.16
C ALA A 116 15.09 -2.37 -2.91
N ASN A 117 14.63 -2.78 -4.10
CA ASN A 117 13.62 -2.03 -4.85
C ASN A 117 12.27 -1.96 -4.11
N LYS A 118 11.80 -3.09 -3.56
CA LYS A 118 10.57 -3.13 -2.75
C LYS A 118 10.70 -2.32 -1.46
N GLU A 119 11.87 -2.32 -0.82
CA GLU A 119 12.14 -1.52 0.37
C GLU A 119 12.04 -0.02 0.06
N ALA A 120 12.61 0.42 -1.06
CA ALA A 120 12.47 1.80 -1.53
C ALA A 120 11.00 2.15 -1.87
N GLU A 121 10.26 1.23 -2.48
CA GLU A 121 8.83 1.41 -2.77
C GLU A 121 8.03 1.59 -1.47
N VAL A 122 8.25 0.73 -0.47
CA VAL A 122 7.59 0.82 0.85
C VAL A 122 7.95 2.13 1.57
N GLN A 123 9.22 2.54 1.55
CA GLN A 123 9.63 3.82 2.14
C GLN A 123 8.94 5.00 1.45
N SER A 124 8.88 5.00 0.12
CA SER A 124 8.18 6.05 -0.63
C SER A 124 6.68 6.09 -0.28
N PHE A 125 6.06 4.93 -0.11
CA PHE A 125 4.67 4.80 0.29
C PHE A 125 4.42 5.40 1.68
N ASP A 126 5.28 5.10 2.66
CA ASP A 126 5.17 5.64 4.02
C ASP A 126 5.35 7.17 4.05
N THR A 127 6.29 7.71 3.26
CA THR A 127 6.53 9.16 3.21
C THR A 127 5.37 9.95 2.60
N SER A 128 4.50 9.30 1.82
CA SER A 128 3.33 9.95 1.19
C SER A 128 2.18 10.23 2.16
N GLY A 129 2.30 9.85 3.44
CA GLY A 129 1.35 10.20 4.50
C GLY A 129 0.08 9.37 4.54
N VAL A 130 0.02 8.27 3.77
CA VAL A 130 -1.10 7.32 3.74
C VAL A 130 -0.72 5.93 4.29
N GLY A 131 0.54 5.76 4.74
CA GLY A 131 1.12 4.49 5.22
C GLY A 131 1.14 4.30 6.73
#